data_AF-A0A957RJH1-F1
#
_entry.id   AF-A0A957RJH1-F1
#
_cell.length_a   1.000
_cell.length_b   1.000
_cell.length_c   1.000
_cell.angle_alpha   90.00
_cell.angle_beta   90.00
_cell.angle_gamma   90.00
#
_symmetry.space_group_name_H-M   'P 1'
#
loop_
_entity.id
_entity.type
_entity.pdbx_description
1 polymer ?
#
loop_
_entity_poly.entity_id
_entity_poly.type
_entity_poly.pdbx_seq_one_letter_code
_entity_poly.pdbx_strand_id
1 'polypeptide(L)'
;YLTTTPHLFLEIALRNLGKRPRTEAYAWHEALEEVIPPEYKTDPDFQPTADEPLVYHLHGLDEYPDSLVLTEEDHLDFLGNVIHDFREIGKMPNAVRNAISSSILILLGYNIRSWEMRVILQELIRDQPRRPRSVAIQIDPHDMPDIVDTDRFQEYMQMYLAQDKYRFDVYWGDTLSFLKQLWETWQGT
;
A
#
# COMPACT_ATOMS: atom_id res chain seq x y z
N TYR A 1 -4.91 5.53 3.51
CA TYR A 1 -3.88 4.49 3.70
C TYR A 1 -4.28 3.26 2.92
N LEU A 2 -3.34 2.62 2.23
CA LEU A 2 -3.55 1.37 1.50
C LEU A 2 -2.62 0.31 2.12
N THR A 3 -3.15 -0.86 2.45
CA THR A 3 -2.38 -1.89 3.15
C THR A 3 -2.70 -3.30 2.68
N THR A 4 -1.72 -4.17 2.79
CA THR A 4 -1.83 -5.63 2.59
C THR A 4 -1.73 -6.38 3.92
N THR A 5 -1.63 -5.66 5.04
CA THR A 5 -1.70 -6.27 6.38
C THR A 5 -3.16 -6.54 6.75
N PRO A 6 -3.49 -7.69 7.34
CA PRO A 6 -4.84 -7.96 7.83
C PRO A 6 -5.13 -7.35 9.22
N HIS A 7 -4.09 -6.83 9.90
CA HIS A 7 -4.18 -6.26 11.24
C HIS A 7 -4.73 -4.82 11.25
N LEU A 8 -5.50 -4.46 12.28
CA LEU A 8 -6.04 -3.09 12.49
C LEU A 8 -5.11 -2.14 13.27
N PHE A 9 -3.80 -2.39 13.27
CA PHE A 9 -2.86 -1.60 14.08
C PHE A 9 -2.80 -0.12 13.66
N LEU A 10 -2.96 0.16 12.37
CA LEU A 10 -2.94 1.53 11.86
C LEU A 10 -4.16 2.31 12.36
N GLU A 11 -5.33 1.67 12.38
CA GLU A 11 -6.56 2.25 12.90
C GLU A 11 -6.49 2.49 14.39
N ILE A 12 -5.93 1.54 15.16
CA ILE A 12 -5.70 1.71 16.59
C ILE A 12 -4.81 2.94 16.83
N ALA A 13 -3.71 3.07 16.07
CA ALA A 13 -2.82 4.23 16.17
C ALA A 13 -3.54 5.54 15.82
N LEU A 14 -4.35 5.56 14.75
CA LEU A 14 -5.12 6.73 14.34
C LEU A 14 -6.16 7.13 15.40
N ARG A 15 -6.88 6.17 15.98
CA ARG A 15 -7.85 6.41 17.07
C ARG A 15 -7.17 6.96 18.31
N ASN A 16 -5.98 6.46 18.66
CA ASN A 16 -5.19 6.98 19.77
C ASN A 16 -4.75 8.44 19.57
N LEU A 17 -4.70 8.91 18.33
CA LEU A 17 -4.45 10.32 17.96
C LEU A 17 -5.75 11.13 17.82
N GLY A 18 -6.89 10.61 18.27
CA GLY A 18 -8.20 11.28 18.21
C GLY A 18 -8.84 11.31 16.82
N LYS A 19 -8.33 10.53 15.87
CA LYS A 19 -8.89 10.41 14.52
C LYS A 19 -10.02 9.38 14.49
N ARG A 20 -10.84 9.44 13.44
CA ARG A 20 -11.98 8.54 13.22
C ARG A 20 -11.78 7.77 11.91
N PRO A 21 -10.84 6.80 11.86
CA PRO A 21 -10.54 6.09 10.63
C PRO A 21 -11.75 5.27 10.16
N ARG A 22 -12.00 5.29 8.87
CA ARG A 22 -12.87 4.33 8.20
C ARG A 22 -12.03 3.16 7.70
N THR A 23 -12.42 1.95 8.03
CA THR A 23 -11.78 0.73 7.53
C THR A 23 -12.64 0.15 6.42
N GLU A 24 -12.02 -0.16 5.29
CA GLU A 24 -12.68 -0.88 4.20
C GLU A 24 -11.79 -2.03 3.75
N ALA A 25 -12.39 -3.16 3.38
CA ALA A 25 -11.71 -4.35 2.90
C ALA A 25 -12.11 -4.65 1.46
N TYR A 26 -11.12 -4.95 0.63
CA TYR A 26 -11.33 -5.33 -0.76
C TYR A 26 -11.89 -6.75 -0.85
N ALA A 27 -13.10 -6.89 -1.39
CA ALA A 27 -13.75 -8.18 -1.65
C ALA A 27 -13.19 -8.81 -2.94
N TRP A 28 -11.99 -9.38 -2.84
CA TRP A 28 -11.24 -9.99 -3.95
C TRP A 28 -11.88 -11.27 -4.51
N HIS A 29 -12.88 -11.83 -3.85
CA HIS A 29 -13.70 -12.93 -4.34
C HIS A 29 -15.19 -12.64 -4.06
N GLU A 30 -16.10 -13.04 -4.95
CA GLU A 30 -17.53 -12.71 -4.84
C GLU A 30 -18.16 -13.23 -3.54
N ALA A 31 -17.75 -14.41 -3.07
CA ALA A 31 -18.22 -14.99 -1.81
C ALA A 31 -17.94 -14.08 -0.59
N LEU A 32 -16.95 -13.18 -0.68
CA LEU A 32 -16.61 -12.27 0.42
C LEU A 32 -17.65 -11.18 0.62
N GLU A 33 -18.53 -10.94 -0.36
CA GLU A 33 -19.65 -10.01 -0.19
C GLU A 33 -20.61 -10.45 0.92
N GLU A 34 -20.71 -11.74 1.20
CA GLU A 34 -21.54 -12.25 2.31
C GLU A 34 -20.78 -12.34 3.63
N VAL A 35 -19.44 -12.45 3.57
CA VAL A 35 -18.57 -12.61 4.74
C VAL A 35 -18.19 -11.27 5.36
N ILE A 36 -17.87 -10.27 4.53
CA ILE A 36 -17.41 -8.96 4.99
C ILE A 36 -18.62 -8.15 5.47
N PRO A 37 -18.66 -7.72 6.74
CA PRO A 37 -19.77 -6.93 7.27
C PRO A 37 -19.93 -5.59 6.53
N PRO A 38 -21.16 -5.05 6.46
CA PRO A 38 -21.44 -3.80 5.76
C PRO A 38 -20.56 -2.62 6.15
N GLU A 39 -20.14 -2.52 7.41
CA GLU A 39 -19.27 -1.47 7.93
C GLU A 39 -17.83 -1.49 7.36
N TYR A 40 -17.38 -2.63 6.83
CA TYR A 40 -16.08 -2.81 6.19
C TYR A 40 -16.17 -2.84 4.66
N LYS A 41 -17.36 -2.71 4.09
CA LYS A 41 -17.52 -2.66 2.63
C LYS A 41 -17.15 -1.28 2.09
N THR A 42 -16.67 -1.30 0.84
CA THR A 42 -16.42 -0.09 0.06
C THR A 42 -17.64 0.82 0.04
N ASP A 43 -17.46 2.08 0.43
CA ASP A 43 -18.45 3.13 0.23
C ASP A 43 -17.99 4.09 -0.88
N PRO A 44 -18.63 4.05 -2.06
CA PRO A 44 -18.21 4.86 -3.20
C PRO A 44 -18.36 6.36 -2.97
N ASP A 45 -19.21 6.76 -2.03
CA ASP A 45 -19.50 8.17 -1.73
C ASP A 45 -18.61 8.71 -0.59
N PHE A 46 -17.89 7.85 0.11
CA PHE A 46 -16.99 8.26 1.19
C PHE A 46 -15.80 9.07 0.64
N GLN A 47 -15.62 10.27 1.20
CA GLN A 47 -14.47 11.13 0.89
C GLN A 47 -13.56 11.23 2.11
N PRO A 48 -12.35 10.61 2.06
CA PRO A 48 -11.43 10.62 3.19
C PRO A 48 -10.96 12.03 3.53
N THR A 49 -10.83 12.33 4.82
CA THR A 49 -10.27 13.59 5.31
C THR A 49 -9.11 13.35 6.27
N ALA A 50 -8.43 14.42 6.68
CA ALA A 50 -7.37 14.31 7.69
C ALA A 50 -7.90 13.87 9.07
N ASP A 51 -9.18 14.10 9.38
CA ASP A 51 -9.80 13.69 10.64
C ASP A 51 -10.53 12.35 10.55
N GLU A 52 -11.02 12.01 9.35
CA GLU A 52 -11.67 10.75 9.00
C GLU A 52 -10.92 10.07 7.85
N PRO A 53 -9.71 9.53 8.08
CA PRO A 53 -8.92 8.90 7.03
C PRO A 53 -9.47 7.53 6.65
N LEU A 54 -9.33 7.13 5.39
CA LEU A 54 -9.60 5.76 4.94
C LEU A 54 -8.36 4.87 5.17
N VAL A 55 -8.57 3.67 5.70
CA VAL A 55 -7.62 2.56 5.71
C VAL A 55 -8.23 1.43 4.87
N TYR A 56 -7.65 1.20 3.69
CA TYR A 56 -8.15 0.23 2.71
C TYR A 56 -7.28 -1.02 2.70
N HIS A 57 -7.85 -2.17 3.06
CA HIS A 57 -7.19 -3.47 3.20
C HIS A 57 -7.37 -4.30 1.94
N LEU A 58 -6.25 -4.64 1.30
CA LEU A 58 -6.25 -5.44 0.07
C LEU A 58 -6.33 -6.95 0.32
N HIS A 59 -5.80 -7.43 1.45
CA HIS A 59 -5.70 -8.86 1.77
C HIS A 59 -6.64 -9.26 2.91
N GLY A 60 -7.79 -8.60 3.01
CA GLY A 60 -8.80 -8.89 4.05
C GLY A 60 -8.40 -8.41 5.44
N LEU A 61 -9.06 -8.99 6.44
CA LEU A 61 -9.01 -8.61 7.85
C LEU A 61 -8.92 -9.88 8.72
N ASP A 62 -8.11 -9.87 9.78
CA ASP A 62 -7.90 -11.07 10.62
C ASP A 62 -9.16 -11.57 11.33
N GLU A 63 -10.09 -10.68 11.64
CA GLU A 63 -11.36 -11.02 12.26
C GLU A 63 -12.25 -11.85 11.32
N TYR A 64 -11.98 -11.80 10.00
CA TYR A 64 -12.70 -12.54 8.97
C TYR A 64 -11.70 -13.42 8.19
N PRO A 65 -11.32 -14.60 8.71
CA PRO A 65 -10.28 -15.44 8.12
C PRO A 65 -10.52 -15.80 6.65
N ASP A 66 -11.78 -16.01 6.25
CA ASP A 66 -12.14 -16.34 4.87
C ASP A 66 -11.87 -15.18 3.90
N SER A 67 -11.70 -13.95 4.40
CA SER A 67 -11.33 -12.78 3.58
C SER A 67 -9.83 -12.67 3.29
N LEU A 68 -8.99 -13.51 3.92
CA LEU A 68 -7.54 -13.39 3.84
C LEU A 68 -7.01 -13.96 2.52
N VAL A 69 -6.04 -13.26 1.93
CA VAL A 69 -5.26 -13.77 0.79
C VAL A 69 -4.04 -14.50 1.34
N LEU A 70 -4.06 -15.84 1.36
CA LEU A 70 -3.05 -16.65 2.05
C LEU A 70 -2.38 -17.69 1.16
N THR A 71 -3.19 -18.42 0.38
CA THR A 71 -2.70 -19.48 -0.50
C THR A 71 -2.25 -18.91 -1.84
N GLU A 72 -1.45 -19.67 -2.58
CA GLU A 72 -1.05 -19.29 -3.95
C GLU A 72 -2.27 -19.06 -4.85
N GLU A 73 -3.31 -19.89 -4.71
CA GLU A 73 -4.56 -19.75 -5.45
C GLU A 73 -5.28 -18.44 -5.09
N ASP A 74 -5.40 -18.11 -3.80
CA ASP A 74 -5.97 -16.83 -3.35
C ASP A 74 -5.20 -15.65 -3.94
N HIS A 75 -3.86 -15.74 -3.95
CA HIS A 75 -3.00 -14.69 -4.50
C HIS A 75 -3.23 -14.50 -6.01
N LEU A 76 -3.35 -15.60 -6.77
CA LEU A 76 -3.64 -15.53 -8.21
C LEU A 76 -5.01 -14.92 -8.50
N ASP A 77 -6.05 -15.33 -7.76
CA ASP A 77 -7.40 -14.80 -7.89
C ASP A 77 -7.47 -13.33 -7.50
N PHE A 78 -6.86 -12.97 -6.36
CA PHE A 78 -6.72 -11.59 -5.91
C PHE A 78 -6.04 -10.74 -6.99
N LEU A 79 -4.91 -11.18 -7.53
CA LEU A 79 -4.19 -10.43 -8.57
C LEU A 79 -5.06 -10.27 -9.83
N GLY A 80 -5.75 -11.32 -10.27
CA GLY A 80 -6.66 -11.25 -11.42
C GLY A 80 -7.73 -10.18 -11.24
N ASN A 81 -8.41 -10.20 -10.08
CA ASN A 81 -9.54 -9.31 -9.79
C ASN A 81 -9.09 -7.88 -9.49
N VAL A 82 -8.03 -7.71 -8.68
CA VAL A 82 -7.56 -6.37 -8.31
C VAL A 82 -7.04 -5.62 -9.53
N ILE A 83 -6.35 -6.30 -10.45
CA ILE A 83 -5.85 -5.69 -11.69
C ILE A 83 -7.02 -5.24 -12.58
N HIS A 84 -8.07 -6.06 -12.68
CA HIS A 84 -9.28 -5.68 -13.40
C HIS A 84 -9.96 -4.46 -12.76
N ASP A 85 -10.15 -4.50 -11.43
CA ASP A 85 -10.77 -3.45 -10.65
C ASP A 85 -9.92 -2.18 -10.52
N PHE A 86 -8.62 -2.21 -10.78
CA PHE A 86 -7.82 -0.98 -10.89
C PHE A 86 -8.06 -0.25 -12.22
N ARG A 87 -8.36 -1.00 -13.29
CA ARG A 87 -8.43 -0.49 -14.66
C ARG A 87 -9.84 -0.03 -15.05
N GLU A 88 -10.86 -0.79 -14.68
CA GLU A 88 -12.26 -0.52 -15.01
C GLU A 88 -13.00 0.15 -13.84
N ILE A 89 -14.18 0.76 -14.05
CA ILE A 89 -15.05 1.20 -12.92
C ILE A 89 -15.56 -0.05 -12.21
N GLY A 90 -14.83 -0.48 -11.18
CA GLY A 90 -14.96 -1.76 -10.49
C GLY A 90 -15.14 -1.54 -8.99
N LYS A 91 -14.79 -2.52 -8.16
CA LYS A 91 -15.08 -2.48 -6.71
C LYS A 91 -14.22 -1.50 -5.90
N MET A 92 -13.18 -0.91 -6.50
CA MET A 92 -12.28 -0.04 -5.77
C MET A 92 -12.79 1.41 -5.66
N PRO A 93 -12.78 2.03 -4.46
CA PRO A 93 -13.25 3.40 -4.29
C PRO A 93 -12.46 4.40 -5.15
N ASN A 94 -13.16 5.37 -5.75
CA ASN A 94 -12.54 6.44 -6.53
C ASN A 94 -11.50 7.24 -5.72
N ALA A 95 -11.73 7.43 -4.42
CA ALA A 95 -10.79 8.10 -3.53
C ALA A 95 -9.43 7.39 -3.49
N VAL A 96 -9.41 6.06 -3.48
CA VAL A 96 -8.17 5.26 -3.49
C VAL A 96 -7.45 5.43 -4.82
N ARG A 97 -8.16 5.25 -5.95
CA ARG A 97 -7.60 5.41 -7.31
C ARG A 97 -7.03 6.81 -7.55
N ASN A 98 -7.76 7.83 -7.10
CA ASN A 98 -7.34 9.23 -7.23
C ASN A 98 -6.09 9.51 -6.38
N ALA A 99 -6.04 8.99 -5.15
CA ALA A 99 -4.86 9.15 -4.30
C ALA A 99 -3.61 8.51 -4.94
N ILE A 100 -3.72 7.30 -5.49
CA ILE A 100 -2.61 6.59 -6.14
C ILE A 100 -2.08 7.37 -7.37
N SER A 101 -2.98 7.92 -8.18
CA SER A 101 -2.62 8.61 -9.43
C SER A 101 -2.11 10.03 -9.24
N SER A 102 -2.58 10.74 -8.21
CA SER A 102 -2.37 12.20 -8.10
C SER A 102 -1.57 12.65 -6.88
N SER A 103 -1.30 11.78 -5.90
CA SER A 103 -0.60 12.14 -4.67
C SER A 103 0.84 11.63 -4.63
N ILE A 104 1.64 12.20 -3.73
CA ILE A 104 2.95 11.64 -3.36
C ILE A 104 2.68 10.38 -2.52
N LEU A 105 3.29 9.27 -2.92
CA LEU A 105 3.19 8.01 -2.19
C LEU A 105 4.41 7.81 -1.30
N ILE A 106 4.17 7.24 -0.12
CA ILE A 106 5.23 6.74 0.76
C ILE A 106 5.02 5.24 0.89
N LEU A 107 5.99 4.46 0.41
CA LEU A 107 5.97 3.01 0.51
C LEU A 107 6.80 2.56 1.72
N LEU A 108 6.18 1.81 2.63
CA LEU A 108 6.72 1.49 3.95
C LEU A 108 6.50 0.03 4.30
N GLY A 109 7.54 -0.66 4.79
CA GLY A 109 7.44 -2.04 5.28
C GLY A 109 7.30 -3.10 4.21
N TYR A 110 7.52 -2.77 2.93
CA TYR A 110 7.36 -3.70 1.82
C TYR A 110 8.69 -4.24 1.32
N ASN A 111 8.74 -5.56 1.15
CA ASN A 111 9.81 -6.25 0.47
C ASN A 111 9.55 -6.26 -1.04
N ILE A 112 10.21 -5.38 -1.77
CA ILE A 112 10.12 -5.28 -3.23
C ILE A 112 10.66 -6.52 -3.98
N ARG A 113 11.34 -7.45 -3.29
CA ARG A 113 11.68 -8.77 -3.82
C ARG A 113 10.45 -9.68 -3.93
N SER A 114 9.36 -9.37 -3.23
CA SER A 114 8.07 -10.03 -3.44
C SER A 114 7.54 -9.74 -4.84
N TRP A 115 7.29 -10.80 -5.62
CA TRP A 115 6.75 -10.67 -6.97
C TRP A 115 5.32 -10.14 -6.93
N GLU A 116 4.51 -10.61 -5.99
CA GLU A 116 3.14 -10.16 -5.68
C GLU A 116 3.11 -8.63 -5.60
N MET A 117 3.99 -8.07 -4.76
CA MET A 117 4.05 -6.64 -4.52
C MET A 117 4.50 -5.87 -5.75
N ARG A 118 5.45 -6.41 -6.53
CA ARG A 118 5.86 -5.77 -7.79
C ARG A 118 4.70 -5.73 -8.78
N VAL A 119 3.86 -6.77 -8.82
CA VAL A 119 2.66 -6.80 -9.67
C VAL A 119 1.64 -5.78 -9.16
N ILE A 120 1.28 -5.79 -7.87
CA ILE A 120 0.35 -4.82 -7.28
C ILE A 120 0.84 -3.38 -7.55
N LEU A 121 2.10 -3.08 -7.24
CA LEU A 121 2.71 -1.76 -7.45
C LEU A 121 2.72 -1.37 -8.93
N GLN A 122 3.04 -2.32 -9.82
CA GLN A 122 3.01 -2.08 -11.25
C GLN A 122 1.61 -1.68 -11.69
N GLU A 123 0.60 -2.44 -11.30
CA GLU A 123 -0.76 -2.29 -11.80
C GLU A 123 -1.47 -1.08 -11.17
N LEU A 124 -1.15 -0.77 -9.91
CA LEU A 124 -1.53 0.47 -9.23
C LEU A 124 -1.09 1.73 -9.99
N ILE A 125 0.13 1.72 -10.53
CA ILE A 125 0.84 2.93 -10.96
C ILE A 125 0.94 3.04 -12.48
N ARG A 126 0.64 1.95 -13.20
CA ARG A 126 0.70 1.88 -14.66
C ARG A 126 -0.13 3.00 -15.31
N ASP A 127 0.42 3.56 -16.39
CA ASP A 127 -0.24 4.56 -17.23
C ASP A 127 -0.67 5.85 -16.50
N GLN A 128 0.06 6.22 -15.42
CA GLN A 128 -0.11 7.48 -14.68
C GLN A 128 1.01 8.49 -15.00
N PRO A 129 1.02 9.15 -16.18
CA PRO A 129 2.15 9.97 -16.64
C PRO A 129 2.42 11.20 -15.78
N ARG A 130 1.42 11.67 -15.02
CA ARG A 130 1.50 12.88 -14.18
C ARG A 130 1.77 12.60 -12.69
N ARG A 131 2.09 11.36 -12.32
CA ARG A 131 2.27 11.02 -10.90
C ARG A 131 3.45 11.77 -10.28
N PRO A 132 3.30 12.38 -9.08
CA PRO A 132 4.41 12.94 -8.35
C PRO A 132 5.51 11.91 -8.04
N ARG A 133 6.76 12.38 -7.94
CA ARG A 133 7.87 11.55 -7.44
C ARG A 133 7.55 11.14 -6.00
N SER A 134 7.63 9.85 -5.74
CA SER A 134 7.24 9.20 -4.48
C SER A 134 8.48 8.67 -3.77
N VAL A 135 8.34 8.22 -2.51
CA VAL A 135 9.48 7.69 -1.75
C VAL A 135 9.20 6.26 -1.29
N ALA A 136 10.16 5.37 -1.48
CA ALA A 136 10.15 4.02 -0.96
C ALA A 136 11.22 3.86 0.11
N ILE A 137 10.80 3.46 1.31
CA ILE A 137 11.68 3.20 2.43
C ILE A 137 12.10 1.73 2.34
N GLN A 138 13.40 1.49 2.24
CA GLN A 138 13.99 0.15 2.19
C GLN A 138 15.03 0.02 3.29
N ILE A 139 15.04 -1.12 3.99
CA ILE A 139 16.07 -1.43 4.99
C ILE A 139 17.43 -1.44 4.29
N ASP A 140 18.45 -0.90 4.94
CA ASP A 140 19.81 -0.90 4.40
C ASP A 140 20.28 -2.35 4.20
N PRO A 141 20.72 -2.76 3.00
CA PRO A 141 21.20 -4.12 2.77
C PRO A 141 22.42 -4.48 3.61
N HIS A 142 23.17 -3.51 4.17
CA HIS A 142 24.23 -3.80 5.14
C HIS A 142 23.71 -4.42 6.43
N ASP A 143 22.44 -4.17 6.77
CA ASP A 143 21.75 -4.79 7.91
C ASP A 143 21.10 -6.14 7.54
N MET A 144 21.27 -6.61 6.30
CA MET A 144 20.71 -7.87 5.81
C MET A 144 21.80 -8.92 5.57
N PRO A 145 21.91 -9.96 6.42
CA PRO A 145 23.00 -10.94 6.31
C PRO A 145 22.94 -11.80 5.04
N ASP A 146 21.78 -11.92 4.41
CA ASP A 146 21.58 -12.72 3.19
C ASP A 146 22.02 -11.98 1.90
N ILE A 147 22.34 -10.69 1.97
CA ILE A 147 22.76 -9.89 0.82
C ILE A 147 24.28 -9.83 0.79
N VAL A 148 24.88 -10.61 -0.12
CA VAL A 148 26.34 -10.71 -0.26
C VAL A 148 26.96 -9.47 -0.90
N ASP A 149 26.28 -8.89 -1.90
CA ASP A 149 26.73 -7.71 -2.65
C ASP A 149 25.73 -6.56 -2.41
N THR A 150 25.98 -5.80 -1.36
CA THR A 150 25.10 -4.72 -0.89
C THR A 150 25.04 -3.56 -1.89
N ASP A 151 26.18 -3.16 -2.46
CA ASP A 151 26.27 -2.07 -3.43
C ASP A 151 25.46 -2.38 -4.69
N ARG A 152 25.67 -3.57 -5.28
CA ARG A 152 24.91 -3.99 -6.47
C ARG A 152 23.43 -4.12 -6.17
N PHE A 153 23.08 -4.58 -4.96
CA PHE A 153 21.69 -4.65 -4.54
C PHE A 153 21.06 -3.26 -4.46
N GLN A 154 21.74 -2.29 -3.85
CA GLN A 154 21.24 -0.91 -3.78
C GLN A 154 21.09 -0.30 -5.17
N GLU A 155 22.08 -0.48 -6.05
CA GLU A 155 22.04 0.01 -7.42
C GLU A 155 20.85 -0.58 -8.19
N TYR A 156 20.68 -1.90 -8.16
CA TYR A 156 19.54 -2.57 -8.79
C TYR A 156 18.21 -2.02 -8.28
N MET A 157 18.10 -1.83 -6.96
CA MET A 157 16.88 -1.36 -6.34
C MET A 157 16.54 0.08 -6.71
N GLN A 158 17.53 0.97 -6.67
CA GLN A 158 17.38 2.36 -7.08
C GLN A 158 17.00 2.45 -8.55
N MET A 159 17.70 1.72 -9.43
CA MET A 159 17.39 1.69 -10.86
C MET A 159 15.97 1.18 -11.12
N TYR A 160 15.56 0.09 -10.46
CA TYR A 160 14.24 -0.51 -10.64
C TYR A 160 13.13 0.47 -10.23
N LEU A 161 13.22 1.06 -9.04
CA LEU A 161 12.19 1.95 -8.50
C LEU A 161 12.19 3.35 -9.13
N ALA A 162 13.32 3.81 -9.65
CA ALA A 162 13.44 5.11 -10.32
C ALA A 162 12.89 5.12 -11.76
N GLN A 163 12.61 3.95 -12.36
CA GLN A 163 12.04 3.85 -13.71
C GLN A 163 10.86 4.81 -13.89
N ASP A 164 10.69 5.39 -15.09
CA ASP A 164 9.66 6.41 -15.37
C ASP A 164 8.23 5.94 -15.05
N LYS A 165 7.97 4.63 -15.09
CA LYS A 165 6.69 4.06 -14.65
C LYS A 165 6.51 4.11 -13.12
N TYR A 166 7.58 3.88 -12.36
CA TYR A 166 7.52 3.79 -10.90
C TYR A 166 7.85 5.10 -10.20
N ARG A 167 8.80 5.92 -10.66
CA ARG A 167 9.12 7.26 -10.10
C ARG A 167 9.26 7.31 -8.56
N PHE A 168 9.92 6.32 -7.97
CA PHE A 168 10.25 6.31 -6.55
C PHE A 168 11.72 6.65 -6.33
N ASP A 169 11.98 7.55 -5.38
CA ASP A 169 13.29 7.65 -4.74
C ASP A 169 13.37 6.61 -3.62
N VAL A 170 14.57 6.07 -3.38
CA VAL A 170 14.79 5.09 -2.31
C VAL A 170 15.46 5.78 -1.14
N TYR A 171 14.84 5.68 0.04
CA TYR A 171 15.47 5.98 1.31
C TYR A 171 15.98 4.67 1.91
N TRP A 172 17.29 4.62 2.18
CA TRP A 172 17.94 3.48 2.84
C TRP A 172 18.01 3.71 4.35
N GLY A 173 17.33 2.87 5.12
CA GLY A 173 17.29 2.95 6.57
C GLY A 173 15.99 2.44 7.16
N ASP A 174 15.85 2.55 8.48
CA ASP A 174 14.63 2.16 9.15
C ASP A 174 13.52 3.21 9.01
N THR A 175 12.28 2.73 9.19
CA THR A 175 11.08 3.54 9.05
C THR A 175 10.98 4.67 10.07
N LEU A 176 11.41 4.45 11.32
CA LEU A 176 11.30 5.46 12.38
C LEU A 176 12.28 6.61 12.13
N SER A 177 13.50 6.29 11.70
CA SER A 177 14.51 7.30 11.31
C SER A 177 14.02 8.17 10.16
N PHE A 178 13.42 7.59 9.13
CA PHE A 178 12.81 8.35 8.03
C PHE A 178 11.71 9.29 8.53
N LEU A 179 10.75 8.78 9.30
CA LEU A 179 9.62 9.58 9.81
C LEU A 179 10.08 10.71 10.72
N LYS A 180 11.11 10.47 11.53
CA LYS A 180 11.72 11.51 12.38
C LYS A 180 12.35 12.61 11.52
N GLN A 181 13.16 12.26 10.53
CA GLN A 181 13.77 13.24 9.62
C GLN A 181 12.73 14.04 8.83
N LEU A 182 11.68 13.36 8.36
CA LEU A 182 10.57 14.00 7.67
C LEU A 182 9.87 15.02 8.56
N TRP A 183 9.59 14.65 9.81
CA TRP A 183 8.95 15.54 10.79
C TRP A 183 9.81 16.75 11.14
N GLU A 184 11.11 16.53 11.41
CA GLU A 184 12.07 17.60 11.71
C GLU A 184 12.20 18.58 10.55
N THR A 185 12.25 18.07 9.31
CA THR A 185 12.31 18.91 8.10
C THR A 185 11.02 19.70 7.94
N TRP A 186 9.85 19.08 8.15
CA TRP A 186 8.56 19.74 8.03
C TRP A 186 8.38 20.87 9.05
N GLN A 187 8.77 20.67 10.32
CA GLN A 187 8.70 21.72 11.35
C GLN A 187 9.65 22.90 11.11
N GLY A 188 10.74 22.69 10.37
CA GLY A 188 11.69 23.74 10.01
C GLY A 188 11.29 24.58 8.79
N THR A 189 10.12 24.33 8.20
CA THR A 189 9.58 25.05 7.02
C THR A 189 8.41 25.93 7.42
#